data_AF-A0A8T4ICT4-F1
#
_entry.id   AF-A0A8T4ICT4-F1
#
_cell.length_a   1.000
_cell.length_b   1.000
_cell.length_c   1.000
_cell.angle_alpha   90.00
_cell.angle_beta   90.00
_cell.angle_gamma   90.00
#
_symmetry.space_group_name_H-M   'P 1'
#
loop_
_entity.id
_entity.type
_entity.pdbx_description
1 polymer ?
#
loop_
_entity_poly.entity_id
_entity_poly.type
_entity_poly.pdbx_seq_one_letter_code
_entity_poly.pdbx_strand_id
1 'polypeptide(L)' 'MGDDLGGRVDPSLPVYVYVQVADDIARRVDAGQLQPGARLPAERDLA' A
#
# COMPACT_ATOMS: atom_id res chain seq x y z
N MET A 1 5.83 6.52 -18.55
CA MET A 1 5.68 5.08 -18.30
C MET A 1 6.73 4.70 -17.27
N GLY A 2 6.41 4.84 -15.98
CA GLY A 2 7.23 4.34 -14.88
C GLY A 2 7.35 5.30 -13.69
N ASP A 3 6.25 5.61 -13.01
CA ASP A 3 6.27 6.45 -11.81
C ASP A 3 4.96 6.32 -11.02
N ASP A 4 4.78 5.28 -10.20
CA ASP A 4 3.68 5.22 -9.19
C ASP A 4 3.79 4.01 -8.20
N LEU A 5 5.00 3.58 -7.84
CA LEU A 5 5.17 2.57 -6.79
C LEU A 5 5.22 3.24 -5.42
N GLY A 6 4.05 3.22 -4.75
CA GLY A 6 3.93 3.12 -3.29
C GLY A 6 4.61 4.21 -2.47
N GLY A 7 3.80 5.11 -1.91
CA GLY A 7 4.23 5.91 -0.76
C GLY A 7 4.70 4.95 0.33
N ARG A 8 6.02 4.87 0.47
CA ARG A 8 6.73 3.99 1.36
C ARG A 8 6.29 4.25 2.78
N VAL A 9 6.05 3.18 3.51
CA VAL A 9 5.86 3.22 4.96
C VAL A 9 6.98 4.10 5.56
N ASP A 10 6.60 5.07 6.40
CA ASP A 10 7.56 5.89 7.12
C ASP A 10 7.68 5.39 8.57
N PRO A 11 8.75 4.63 8.90
CA PRO A 11 8.93 4.10 10.25
C PRO A 11 9.29 5.18 11.28
N SER A 12 9.55 6.42 10.86
CA SER A 12 9.84 7.55 11.76
C SER A 12 8.58 8.25 12.28
N LEU A 13 7.42 8.01 11.65
CA LEU A 13 6.15 8.55 12.09
C LEU A 13 5.72 7.91 13.42
N PRO A 14 5.00 8.66 14.29
CA PRO A 14 4.42 8.12 15.52
C PRO A 14 3.16 7.27 15.24
N VAL A 15 3.16 6.51 14.14
CA VAL A 15 2.06 5.66 13.68
C VAL A 15 2.63 4.28 13.37
N TYR A 16 1.94 3.23 13.80
CA TYR A 16 2.41 1.88 13.54
C TYR A 16 2.54 1.60 12.04
N VAL A 17 3.64 0.98 11.66
CA VAL A 17 3.93 0.55 10.29
C VAL A 17 2.77 -0.24 9.69
N TYR A 18 2.16 -1.17 10.44
CA TYR A 18 1.04 -1.97 9.93
C TYR A 18 -0.19 -1.12 9.60
N VAL A 19 -0.40 -0.01 10.30
CA VAL A 19 -1.51 0.93 10.02
C VAL A 19 -1.23 1.67 8.72
N GLN A 20 0.01 2.12 8.52
CA GLN A 20 0.41 2.78 7.27
C GLN A 20 0.25 1.85 6.06
N VAL A 21 0.63 0.58 6.20
CA VAL A 21 0.40 -0.45 5.17
C VAL A 21 -1.10 -0.69 4.93
N ALA A 22 -1.90 -0.79 5.99
CA ALA A 22 -3.34 -0.98 5.87
C ALA A 22 -4.02 0.20 5.17
N ASP A 23 -3.62 1.43 5.49
CA ASP A 23 -4.13 2.66 4.88
C ASP A 23 -3.74 2.74 3.39
N ASP A 24 -2.52 2.37 3.03
CA ASP A 24 -2.11 2.34 1.62
C ASP A 24 -2.89 1.26 0.83
N ILE A 25 -3.11 0.08 1.41
CA ILE A 25 -3.94 -0.96 0.78
C ILE A 25 -5.37 -0.46 0.58
N ALA A 26 -5.97 0.17 1.61
CA ALA A 26 -7.32 0.72 1.52
C ALA A 26 -7.43 1.77 0.40
N ARG A 27 -6.46 2.68 0.32
CA ARG A 27 -6.37 3.70 -0.73
C ARG A 27 -6.30 3.08 -2.14
N ARG A 28 -5.55 1.99 -2.32
CA ARG A 28 -5.45 1.29 -3.60
C ARG A 28 -6.75 0.57 -3.98
N VAL A 29 -7.49 0.05 -3.00
CA VAL A 29 -8.82 -0.54 -3.23
C VAL A 29 -9.81 0.55 -3.67
N ASP A 30 -9.86 1.67 -2.96
CA ASP A 30 -10.74 2.81 -3.29
C ASP A 30 -10.41 3.42 -4.66
N ALA A 31 -9.11 3.45 -5.02
CA ALA A 31 -8.66 3.89 -6.34
C ALA A 31 -8.95 2.87 -7.46
N GLY A 32 -9.51 1.70 -7.15
CA GLY A 32 -9.76 0.61 -8.12
C GLY A 32 -8.49 -0.08 -8.63
N GLN A 33 -7.34 0.19 -8.03
CA GLN A 33 -6.04 -0.42 -8.35
C GLN A 33 -5.93 -1.84 -7.80
N LEU A 34 -6.66 -2.13 -6.73
CA LEU A 34 -6.85 -3.49 -6.19
C LEU A 34 -8.31 -3.89 -6.34
N GLN A 35 -8.58 -4.77 -7.32
CA GLN A 35 -9.93 -5.28 -7.54
C GLN A 35 -10.29 -6.39 -6.55
N PRO A 36 -11.57 -6.53 -6.17
CA PRO A 36 -12.03 -7.65 -5.36
C PRO A 36 -11.66 -9.00 -5.98
N GLY A 37 -11.03 -9.88 -5.20
CA GLY A 37 -10.56 -11.19 -5.67
C GLY A 37 -9.23 -11.16 -6.43
N ALA A 38 -8.65 -9.98 -6.68
CA ALA A 38 -7.28 -9.88 -7.17
C ALA A 38 -6.29 -10.34 -6.10
N ARG A 39 -5.25 -11.06 -6.53
CA ARG A 39 -4.14 -11.40 -5.65
C ARG A 39 -3.41 -10.11 -5.24
N LEU A 40 -3.13 -9.98 -3.95
CA LEU A 40 -2.29 -8.87 -3.45
C LEU A 40 -0.86 -8.98 -3.99
N PRO A 41 -0.19 -7.83 -4.22
CA PRO A 41 1.25 -7.80 -4.51
C PRO A 41 2.05 -8.52 -3.42
N ALA A 42 3.29 -8.93 -3.74
CA ALA A 42 4.15 -9.53 -2.74
C ALA A 42 4.45 -8.51 -1.62
N GLU A 43 4.66 -8.99 -0.40
CA GLU A 43 4.91 -8.14 0.78
C GLU A 43 6.03 -7.10 0.56
N ARG A 44 7.05 -7.47 -0.22
CA ARG A 44 8.16 -6.58 -0.57
C ARG A 44 7.76 -5.35 -1.39
N ASP A 45 6.63 -5.41 -2.07
CA ASP A 45 6.09 -4.34 -2.92
C ASP A 45 5.09 -3.46 -2.15
N LEU A 46 4.83 -3.77 -0.88
CA LEU A 46 3.94 -3.04 0.02
C LEU A 46 4.69 -2.11 1.00
N ALA A 47 6.03 -2.17 1.07
CA ALA A 47 6.87 -1.41 2.01
C ALA A 47 7.66 -0.28 1.34
#